data_AF-A0A956CXA8-F1
#
_entry.id   AF-A0A956CXA8-F1
#
_cell.length_a   1.000
_cell.length_b   1.000
_cell.length_c   1.000
_cell.angle_alpha   90.00
_cell.angle_beta   90.00
_cell.angle_gamma   90.00
#
_symmetry.space_group_name_H-M   'P 1'
#
loop_
_entity.id
_entity.type
_entity.pdbx_description
1 polymer ?
#
loop_
_entity_poly.entity_id
_entity_poly.type
_entity_poly.pdbx_seq_one_letter_code
_entity_poly.pdbx_strand_id
1 'polypeptide(L)'
;MTRRAPIGLFALALLAACGEKAPRTQVMLVIDAEPAIRAEARSLHLEVFGGEDGMPASTYARRYVRDFEDPTFPWSLALVPFEPDPPRAWRALVETRRADGTPLTRSTLRGGYAAEHTVRLDFLVEDDCAGVLCADLRCEAGACVDPLVDVGTLPELVVDGGT
;
A
#
# COMPACT_ATOMS: atom_id res chain seq x y z
N MET A 1 -7.44 23.28 -73.71
CA MET A 1 -7.70 22.18 -72.74
C MET A 1 -6.71 22.36 -71.58
N THR A 2 -7.09 23.04 -70.47
CA THR A 2 -7.48 22.45 -69.16
C THR A 2 -6.39 21.54 -68.56
N ARG A 3 -5.75 21.74 -67.39
CA ARG A 3 -6.16 22.19 -66.04
C ARG A 3 -4.88 22.42 -65.18
N ARG A 4 -4.80 23.50 -64.37
CA ARG A 4 -4.81 23.57 -62.88
C ARG A 4 -3.57 23.00 -62.11
N ALA A 5 -2.90 23.89 -61.36
CA ALA A 5 -2.06 23.65 -60.15
C ALA A 5 -2.89 23.01 -58.99
N PRO A 6 -2.37 22.52 -57.82
CA PRO A 6 -1.34 23.15 -56.97
C PRO A 6 -0.47 22.27 -56.00
N ILE A 7 0.47 22.98 -55.35
CA ILE A 7 1.03 22.88 -53.98
C ILE A 7 0.20 22.05 -52.97
N GLY A 8 0.85 21.30 -52.07
CA GLY A 8 0.20 20.97 -50.79
C GLY A 8 0.86 19.95 -49.87
N LEU A 9 1.64 20.45 -48.90
CA LEU A 9 1.59 20.08 -47.47
C LEU A 9 1.78 18.59 -47.10
N PHE A 10 3.03 18.19 -46.82
CA PHE A 10 3.31 17.02 -45.97
C PHE A 10 2.94 17.41 -44.53
N ALA A 11 1.66 17.25 -44.20
CA ALA A 11 1.11 17.54 -42.88
C ALA A 11 1.56 16.46 -41.88
N LEU A 12 2.37 16.90 -40.92
CA LEU A 12 2.41 16.50 -39.53
C LEU A 12 1.39 15.43 -39.12
N ALA A 13 1.87 14.21 -38.86
CA ALA A 13 1.22 13.27 -37.97
C ALA A 13 2.22 12.88 -36.86
N LEU A 14 2.55 13.86 -36.02
CA LEU A 14 2.98 13.61 -34.64
C LEU A 14 1.78 12.98 -33.93
N LEU A 15 1.61 11.66 -34.10
CA LEU A 15 0.80 10.87 -33.18
C LEU A 15 1.52 10.94 -31.84
N ALA A 16 1.11 11.91 -31.03
CA ALA A 16 1.28 11.87 -29.60
C ALA A 16 0.65 10.57 -29.13
N ALA A 17 1.44 9.50 -29.10
CA ALA A 17 1.14 8.30 -28.35
C ALA A 17 1.27 8.67 -26.88
N CYS A 18 0.29 9.41 -26.38
CA CYS A 18 -0.05 9.43 -24.97
C CYS A 18 -0.46 7.98 -24.65
N GLY A 19 0.52 7.15 -24.36
CA GLY A 19 0.27 5.83 -23.82
C GLY A 19 -0.40 6.03 -22.48
N GLU A 20 -1.73 5.85 -22.44
CA GLU A 20 -2.46 5.65 -21.20
C GLU A 20 -1.74 4.54 -20.46
N LYS A 21 -1.06 4.93 -19.38
CA LYS A 21 -0.31 3.98 -18.56
C LYS A 21 -1.37 3.07 -17.96
N ALA A 22 -1.42 1.82 -18.44
CA ALA A 22 -2.35 0.82 -17.94
C ALA A 22 -2.33 0.84 -16.41
N PRO A 23 -3.51 0.84 -15.76
CA PRO A 23 -3.58 0.99 -14.33
C PRO A 23 -2.87 -0.20 -13.67
N ARG A 24 -2.01 0.10 -12.71
CA ARG A 24 -1.15 -0.90 -12.07
C ARG A 24 -1.88 -1.49 -10.88
N THR A 25 -1.87 -2.81 -10.76
CA THR A 25 -2.31 -3.53 -9.57
C THR A 25 -1.41 -3.16 -8.39
N GLN A 26 -1.93 -2.39 -7.42
CA GLN A 26 -1.14 -1.92 -6.29
C GLN A 26 -2.03 -1.57 -5.09
N VAL A 27 -1.56 -1.87 -3.88
CA VAL A 27 -2.12 -1.31 -2.63
C VAL A 27 -1.14 -0.29 -2.09
N MET A 28 -1.55 0.96 -1.97
CA MET A 28 -0.78 1.99 -1.26
C MET A 28 -1.14 1.93 0.22
N LEU A 29 -0.32 1.25 1.02
CA LEU A 29 -0.45 1.24 2.47
C LEU A 29 0.07 2.57 3.02
N VAL A 30 -0.79 3.29 3.73
CA VAL A 30 -0.45 4.51 4.46
C VAL A 30 -0.67 4.26 5.94
N ILE A 31 0.43 4.28 6.69
CA ILE A 31 0.45 4.11 8.13
C ILE A 31 0.44 5.49 8.76
N ASP A 32 -0.61 5.79 9.50
CA ASP A 32 -0.74 6.97 10.34
C ASP A 32 -0.82 6.56 11.81
N ALA A 33 -0.69 7.52 12.72
CA ALA A 33 -0.74 7.29 14.16
C ALA A 33 -1.47 8.44 14.87
N GLU A 34 -2.18 8.13 15.94
CA GLU A 34 -2.79 9.12 16.81
C GLU A 34 -1.76 9.83 17.70
N PRO A 35 -2.11 11.00 18.30
CA PRO A 35 -1.13 11.86 18.96
C PRO A 35 -0.33 11.20 20.09
N ALA A 36 -0.92 10.32 20.91
CA ALA A 36 -0.18 9.66 21.99
C ALA A 36 0.84 8.67 21.42
N ILE A 37 0.44 7.88 20.42
CA ILE A 37 1.36 6.99 19.69
C ILE A 37 2.52 7.79 19.07
N ARG A 38 2.23 8.91 18.39
CA ARG A 38 3.27 9.77 17.79
C ARG A 38 4.24 10.33 18.82
N ALA A 39 3.76 10.68 20.01
CA ALA A 39 4.59 11.24 21.07
C ALA A 39 5.55 10.20 21.67
N GLU A 40 5.14 8.93 21.71
CA GLU A 40 5.87 7.86 22.40
C GLU A 40 6.68 6.96 21.46
N ALA A 41 6.22 6.74 20.23
CA ALA A 41 6.92 5.93 19.24
C ALA A 41 8.27 6.55 18.87
N ARG A 42 9.31 5.72 18.85
CA ARG A 42 10.68 6.07 18.42
C ARG A 42 11.19 5.19 17.29
N SER A 43 10.52 4.07 17.04
CA SER A 43 10.71 3.37 15.78
C SER A 43 9.42 2.75 15.26
N LEU A 44 9.39 2.59 13.94
CA LEU A 44 8.39 1.84 13.20
C LEU A 44 9.09 0.64 12.56
N HIS A 45 8.66 -0.56 12.91
CA HIS A 45 9.07 -1.81 12.31
C HIS A 45 7.98 -2.31 11.38
N LEU A 46 8.34 -2.54 10.12
CA LEU A 46 7.42 -3.03 9.08
C LEU A 46 7.97 -4.29 8.43
N GLU A 47 7.21 -5.38 8.54
CA GLU A 47 7.44 -6.59 7.74
C GLU A 47 6.31 -6.78 6.74
N VAL A 48 6.65 -7.02 5.48
CA VAL A 48 5.68 -7.40 4.45
C VAL A 48 6.02 -8.76 3.90
N PHE A 49 4.98 -9.59 3.82
CA PHE A 49 5.04 -10.92 3.27
C PHE A 49 4.09 -11.04 2.08
N GLY A 50 4.48 -11.83 1.09
CA GLY A 50 3.66 -12.17 -0.07
C GLY A 50 3.44 -13.68 -0.14
N GLY A 51 2.21 -14.09 -0.41
CA GLY A 51 1.81 -15.49 -0.46
C GLY A 51 0.65 -15.73 -1.40
N GLU A 52 0.17 -16.97 -1.43
CA GLU A 52 -1.11 -17.32 -2.07
C GLU A 52 -2.25 -17.04 -1.10
N ASP A 53 -3.40 -16.65 -1.66
CA ASP A 53 -4.60 -16.43 -0.85
C ASP A 53 -5.10 -17.74 -0.23
N GLY A 54 -5.67 -17.65 0.97
CA GLY A 54 -6.15 -18.81 1.73
C GLY A 54 -5.07 -19.72 2.33
N MET A 55 -3.78 -19.47 2.06
CA MET A 55 -2.69 -20.27 2.62
C MET A 55 -2.32 -19.85 4.05
N PRO A 56 -1.78 -20.76 4.89
CA PRO A 56 -1.33 -20.41 6.24
C PRO A 56 -0.27 -19.32 6.25
N ALA A 57 -0.27 -18.44 7.26
CA ALA A 57 0.71 -17.34 7.38
C ALA A 57 2.17 -17.81 7.30
N SER A 58 2.48 -19.03 7.77
CA SER A 58 3.81 -19.66 7.70
C SER A 58 4.31 -19.91 6.28
N THR A 59 3.43 -19.89 5.28
CA THR A 59 3.78 -20.10 3.86
C THR A 59 4.08 -18.79 3.13
N TYR A 60 3.81 -17.64 3.75
CA TYR A 60 4.09 -16.36 3.14
C TYR A 60 5.60 -16.12 3.14
N ALA A 61 6.16 -15.84 1.96
CA ALA A 61 7.55 -15.49 1.85
C ALA A 61 7.72 -14.04 2.31
N ARG A 62 8.62 -13.81 3.28
CA ARG A 62 9.01 -12.47 3.71
C ARG A 62 9.67 -11.73 2.55
N ARG A 63 9.10 -10.59 2.15
CA ARG A 63 9.54 -9.81 0.99
C ARG A 63 10.21 -8.50 1.35
N TYR A 64 9.83 -7.92 2.48
CA TYR A 64 10.34 -6.63 2.93
C TYR A 64 10.40 -6.60 4.46
N VAL A 65 11.49 -6.06 4.98
CA VAL A 65 11.66 -5.78 6.41
C VAL A 65 12.35 -4.44 6.50
N ARG A 66 11.78 -3.52 7.27
CA ARG A 66 12.44 -2.23 7.52
C ARG A 66 12.10 -1.70 8.90
N ASP A 67 13.14 -1.21 9.54
CA ASP A 67 13.07 -0.41 10.76
C ASP A 67 13.30 1.06 10.37
N PHE A 68 12.44 1.92 10.87
CA PHE A 68 12.53 3.37 10.74
C PHE A 68 12.72 3.97 12.12
N GLU A 69 13.86 4.59 12.36
CA GLU A 69 14.09 5.41 13.56
C GLU A 69 13.39 6.76 13.41
N ASP A 70 12.84 7.27 14.51
CA ASP A 70 12.09 8.52 14.61
C ASP A 70 11.12 8.73 13.42
N PRO A 71 10.15 7.81 13.23
CA PRO A 71 9.30 7.81 12.04
C PRO A 71 8.46 9.09 11.97
N THR A 72 8.45 9.70 10.79
CA THR A 72 7.49 10.78 10.48
C THR A 72 6.21 10.18 9.92
N PHE A 73 5.09 10.46 10.56
CA PHE A 73 3.76 10.01 10.13
C PHE A 73 3.02 11.14 9.39
N PRO A 74 2.27 10.84 8.31
CA PRO A 74 2.02 9.50 7.78
C PRO A 74 3.22 8.94 7.00
N TRP A 75 3.37 7.61 7.04
CA TRP A 75 4.38 6.87 6.28
C TRP A 75 3.70 5.98 5.23
N SER A 76 4.27 5.83 4.04
CA SER A 76 3.62 5.11 2.93
C SER A 76 4.50 4.08 2.24
N LEU A 77 3.92 2.94 1.84
CA LEU A 77 4.53 1.89 1.03
C LEU A 77 3.59 1.42 -0.07
N ALA A 78 4.12 1.31 -1.29
CA ALA A 78 3.47 0.61 -2.38
C ALA A 78 3.68 -0.91 -2.21
N LEU A 79 2.59 -1.64 -2.01
CA LEU A 79 2.54 -3.10 -2.11
C LEU A 79 2.16 -3.46 -3.54
N VAL A 80 3.03 -4.18 -4.24
CA VAL A 80 2.83 -4.59 -5.63
C VAL A 80 2.91 -6.12 -5.69
N PRO A 81 1.99 -6.81 -6.37
CA PRO A 81 2.07 -8.26 -6.53
C PRO A 81 3.35 -8.63 -7.30
N PHE A 82 3.96 -9.76 -6.93
CA PHE A 82 5.08 -10.30 -7.68
C PHE A 82 4.58 -10.90 -9.00
N GLU A 83 5.04 -10.39 -10.15
CA GLU A 83 4.66 -10.97 -11.45
C GLU A 83 5.27 -12.38 -11.63
N PRO A 84 4.63 -13.31 -12.38
CA PRO A 84 3.49 -13.10 -13.30
C PRO A 84 2.09 -13.59 -12.86
N ASP A 85 1.90 -14.27 -11.72
CA ASP A 85 0.62 -14.93 -11.39
C ASP A 85 -0.22 -14.27 -10.27
N PRO A 86 -1.52 -13.95 -10.51
CA PRO A 86 -2.57 -13.77 -9.50
C PRO A 86 -3.46 -15.02 -9.30
N PRO A 87 -4.15 -15.14 -8.14
CA PRO A 87 -4.24 -14.16 -7.06
C PRO A 87 -3.12 -14.34 -6.02
N ARG A 88 -2.49 -13.22 -5.64
CA ARG A 88 -1.55 -13.18 -4.52
C ARG A 88 -2.20 -12.46 -3.35
N ALA A 89 -1.92 -12.94 -2.16
CA ALA A 89 -2.24 -12.25 -0.92
C ALA A 89 -0.98 -11.56 -0.37
N TRP A 90 -1.22 -10.52 0.42
CA TRP A 90 -0.19 -9.84 1.18
C TRP A 90 -0.54 -9.88 2.67
N ARG A 91 0.49 -9.80 3.49
CA ARG A 91 0.40 -9.62 4.93
C ARG A 91 1.41 -8.56 5.34
N ALA A 92 1.00 -7.60 6.14
CA ALA A 92 1.86 -6.57 6.70
C ALA A 92 1.80 -6.62 8.23
N LEU A 93 2.96 -6.76 8.89
CA LEU A 93 3.11 -6.57 10.32
C LEU A 93 3.62 -5.16 10.56
N VAL A 94 2.86 -4.37 11.30
CA VAL A 94 3.18 -3.01 11.69
C VAL A 94 3.40 -3.01 13.20
N GLU A 95 4.59 -2.64 13.63
CA GLU A 95 4.94 -2.52 15.04
C GLU A 95 5.58 -1.17 15.31
N THR A 96 5.06 -0.44 16.29
CA THR A 96 5.75 0.74 16.83
C THR A 96 6.51 0.35 18.08
N ARG A 97 7.66 0.96 18.34
CA ARG A 97 8.46 0.71 19.55
C ARG A 97 8.85 2.01 20.24
N ARG A 98 9.10 1.92 21.54
CA ARG A 98 9.63 3.00 22.39
C ARG A 98 11.14 3.18 22.19
N ALA A 99 11.70 4.20 22.84
CA ALA A 99 13.14 4.51 22.83
C ALA A 99 14.03 3.35 23.29
N ASP A 100 13.53 2.52 24.20
CA ASP A 100 14.25 1.36 24.75
C ASP A 100 14.08 0.08 23.89
N GLY A 101 13.37 0.18 22.75
CA GLY A 101 13.07 -0.94 21.86
C GLY A 101 11.86 -1.77 22.28
N THR A 102 11.21 -1.46 23.41
CA THR A 102 10.00 -2.15 23.86
C THR A 102 8.86 -1.90 22.88
N PRO A 103 8.16 -2.95 22.39
CA PRO A 103 6.99 -2.78 21.54
C PRO A 103 5.94 -1.89 22.23
N LEU A 104 5.50 -0.85 21.52
CA LEU A 104 4.42 0.04 21.93
C LEU A 104 3.09 -0.50 21.40
N THR A 105 3.01 -0.79 20.10
CA THR A 105 1.85 -1.45 19.48
C THR A 105 2.32 -2.51 18.49
N ARG A 106 1.52 -3.56 18.29
CA ARG A 106 1.72 -4.51 17.17
C ARG A 106 0.38 -4.84 16.54
N SER A 107 0.32 -4.76 15.22
CA SER A 107 -0.85 -5.11 14.42
C SER A 107 -0.44 -5.81 13.12
N THR A 108 -1.26 -6.77 12.70
CA THR A 108 -1.15 -7.40 11.39
C THR A 108 -2.33 -6.96 10.51
N LEU A 109 -2.05 -6.71 9.24
CA LEU A 109 -3.02 -6.50 8.17
C LEU A 109 -2.83 -7.60 7.13
N ARG A 110 -3.91 -8.07 6.50
CA ARG A 110 -3.83 -8.98 5.35
C ARG A 110 -4.91 -8.69 4.32
N GLY A 111 -4.62 -8.95 3.07
CA GLY A 111 -5.58 -8.76 1.99
C GLY A 111 -5.07 -9.29 0.65
N GLY A 112 -5.89 -9.14 -0.38
CA GLY A 112 -5.55 -9.46 -1.76
C GLY A 112 -5.13 -8.22 -2.57
N TYR A 113 -5.19 -8.32 -3.89
CA TYR A 113 -5.04 -7.16 -4.77
C TYR A 113 -6.27 -7.01 -5.65
N ALA A 114 -6.66 -5.77 -5.95
CA ALA A 114 -7.65 -5.46 -6.98
C ALA A 114 -6.93 -5.38 -8.33
N ALA A 115 -7.23 -6.33 -9.23
CA ALA A 115 -6.58 -6.43 -10.53
C ALA A 115 -6.77 -5.15 -11.35
N GLU A 116 -5.71 -4.61 -11.92
CA GLU A 116 -5.75 -3.38 -12.73
C GLU A 116 -6.21 -2.14 -11.95
N HIS A 117 -6.14 -2.16 -10.61
CA HIS A 117 -6.45 -1.00 -9.77
C HIS A 117 -5.30 -0.68 -8.81
N THR A 118 -5.07 0.63 -8.62
CA THR A 118 -4.29 1.14 -7.50
C THR A 118 -5.25 1.65 -6.45
N VAL A 119 -5.26 1.03 -5.26
CA VAL A 119 -6.12 1.44 -4.14
C VAL A 119 -5.31 1.96 -2.97
N ARG A 120 -5.92 2.78 -2.13
CA ARG A 120 -5.31 3.33 -0.92
C ARG A 120 -5.87 2.63 0.32
N LEU A 121 -4.96 2.12 1.16
CA LEU A 121 -5.26 1.56 2.47
C LEU A 121 -4.70 2.49 3.55
N ASP A 122 -5.58 3.21 4.23
CA ASP A 122 -5.24 3.99 5.41
C ASP A 122 -5.32 3.10 6.66
N PHE A 123 -4.20 2.97 7.37
CA PHE A 123 -4.11 2.28 8.65
C PHE A 123 -3.70 3.26 9.73
N LEU A 124 -4.61 3.56 10.64
CA LEU A 124 -4.37 4.41 11.80
C LEU A 124 -3.96 3.55 13.00
N VAL A 125 -2.80 3.84 13.59
CA VAL A 125 -2.40 3.28 14.88
C VAL A 125 -3.05 4.13 15.98
N GLU A 126 -4.12 3.61 16.56
CA GLU A 126 -4.95 4.29 17.57
C GLU A 126 -4.24 4.37 18.93
N ASP A 127 -4.55 5.43 19.69
CA ASP A 127 -4.05 5.66 21.04
C ASP A 127 -4.54 4.54 22.00
N ASP A 128 -5.76 4.05 21.81
CA ASP A 128 -6.33 2.91 22.57
C ASP A 128 -5.55 1.60 22.36
N CYS A 129 -4.75 1.50 21.30
CA CYS A 129 -3.90 0.35 21.03
C CYS A 129 -2.52 0.41 21.71
N ALA A 130 -2.22 1.46 22.47
CA ALA A 130 -0.98 1.55 23.25
C ALA A 130 -0.85 0.40 24.26
N GLY A 131 0.24 -0.38 24.14
CA GLY A 131 0.48 -1.58 24.93
C GLY A 131 -0.22 -2.84 24.42
N VAL A 132 -1.02 -2.74 23.36
CA VAL A 132 -1.71 -3.88 22.74
C VAL A 132 -0.82 -4.50 21.66
N LEU A 133 -0.46 -5.78 21.88
CA LEU A 133 0.42 -6.53 21.00
C LEU A 133 -0.34 -7.68 20.33
N CYS A 134 -1.09 -7.37 19.28
CA CYS A 134 -1.80 -8.38 18.51
C CYS A 134 -0.78 -9.20 17.68
N ALA A 135 -0.84 -10.53 17.78
CA ALA A 135 0.05 -11.41 17.03
C ALA A 135 -0.28 -11.37 15.53
N ASP A 136 -1.21 -12.23 15.10
CA ASP A 136 -1.66 -12.30 13.70
C ASP A 136 -2.96 -11.52 13.47
N LEU A 137 -3.30 -10.60 14.37
CA LEU A 137 -4.54 -9.83 14.38
C LEU A 137 -4.25 -8.33 14.26
N ARG A 138 -5.26 -7.53 13.90
CA ARG A 138 -5.18 -6.06 13.91
C ARG A 138 -5.67 -5.53 15.24
N CYS A 139 -5.06 -4.47 15.77
CA CYS A 139 -5.66 -3.72 16.87
C CYS A 139 -6.64 -2.67 16.35
N GLU A 140 -7.83 -2.63 16.93
CA GLU A 140 -8.88 -1.64 16.67
C GLU A 140 -9.64 -1.40 17.98
N ALA A 141 -9.80 -0.13 18.38
CA ALA A 141 -10.41 0.28 19.65
C ALA A 141 -9.86 -0.49 20.87
N GLY A 142 -8.54 -0.69 20.90
CA GLY A 142 -7.84 -1.42 21.97
C GLY A 142 -8.05 -2.95 21.99
N ALA A 143 -8.71 -3.52 20.98
CA ALA A 143 -8.98 -4.95 20.89
C ALA A 143 -8.35 -5.59 19.64
N CYS A 144 -7.95 -6.86 19.75
CA CYS A 144 -7.45 -7.62 18.61
C CYS A 144 -8.61 -8.21 17.78
N VAL A 145 -8.75 -7.74 16.54
CA VAL A 145 -9.79 -8.12 15.57
C VAL A 145 -9.20 -8.76 14.31
N ASP A 146 -10.06 -9.30 13.43
CA ASP A 146 -9.63 -9.93 12.17
C ASP A 146 -8.77 -8.94 11.35
N PRO A 147 -7.57 -9.34 10.91
CA PRO A 147 -6.68 -8.48 10.14
C PRO A 147 -7.11 -8.33 8.67
N LEU A 148 -8.18 -8.99 8.23
CA LEU A 148 -8.62 -9.01 6.85
C LEU A 148 -9.09 -7.63 6.37
N VAL A 149 -8.48 -7.16 5.30
CA VAL A 149 -8.85 -5.94 4.58
C VAL A 149 -9.59 -6.35 3.31
N ASP A 150 -10.84 -5.90 3.18
CA ASP A 150 -11.59 -6.03 1.94
C ASP A 150 -11.15 -4.96 0.93
N VAL A 151 -10.29 -5.36 0.00
CA VAL A 151 -9.71 -4.48 -1.01
C VAL A 151 -10.76 -3.90 -1.96
N GLY A 152 -11.91 -4.57 -2.14
CA GLY A 152 -13.01 -4.05 -2.96
C GLY A 152 -13.72 -2.83 -2.34
N THR A 153 -13.48 -2.56 -1.06
CA THR A 153 -14.06 -1.40 -0.35
C THR A 153 -13.11 -0.21 -0.28
N LEU A 154 -11.86 -0.38 -0.69
CA LEU A 154 -10.85 0.67 -0.60
C LEU A 154 -11.03 1.71 -1.70
N PRO A 155 -10.78 3.00 -1.41
CA PRO A 155 -10.82 4.03 -2.42
C PRO A 155 -9.70 3.84 -3.45
N GLU A 156 -10.03 4.05 -4.72
CA GLU A 156 -9.02 4.13 -5.77
C GLU A 156 -8.13 5.36 -5.59
N LEU A 157 -6.84 5.16 -5.77
CA LEU A 157 -5.87 6.24 -5.82
C LEU A 157 -5.83 6.79 -7.25
N VAL A 158 -6.68 7.78 -7.52
CA VAL A 158 -6.61 8.54 -8.78
C VAL A 158 -5.36 9.40 -8.73
N VAL A 159 -4.33 9.00 -9.48
CA VAL A 159 -3.17 9.88 -9.71
C VAL A 159 -3.63 10.90 -10.74
N ASP A 160 -4.14 12.04 -10.28
CA ASP A 160 -4.39 13.17 -11.18
C ASP A 160 -3.07 13.50 -11.86
N GLY A 161 -2.98 13.18 -13.15
CA GLY A 161 -1.86 13.51 -13.99
C GLY A 161 -1.79 15.02 -14.13
N GLY A 162 -1.09 15.68 -13.20
CA GLY A 162 -0.84 17.10 -13.23
C GLY A 162 -0.29 17.50 -14.59
N THR A 163 -1.09 18.30 -15.31
CA THR A 163 -0.81 18.97 -16.58
C THR A 163 0.39 19.91 -16.51
#